data_AF-A0A820G7B9-F1
#
_entry.id   AF-A0A820G7B9-F1
#
_cell.length_a   1.000
_cell.length_b   1.000
_cell.length_c   1.000
_cell.angle_alpha   90.00
_cell.angle_beta   90.00
_cell.angle_gamma   90.00
#
_symmetry.space_group_name_H-M   'P 1'
#
loop_
_entity.id
_entity.type
_entity.pdbx_description
1 polymer ?
#
loop_
_entity_poly.entity_id
_entity_poly.type
_entity_poly.pdbx_seq_one_letter_code
_entity_poly.pdbx_strand_id
1 'polypeptide(L)'
;VDGVKTFTGCLLLSIETQQTIGYGTRSVTEQCSSGLILLVAQTCFGLILQSLWVGIVYTKLIRPKKRRHTLLWSRQAVISLRDKYLTLQVRLGEIRSQSILLDAQIRMYFISRRITQEGEIIPLDLLDMNVGLDTGRDRLLLIWPLVIEHRIDSKSPLWSLDRKQLASADFELLVVFEGVIESTGLLTQTRHSYIPDDIVWGARFEPMLRNDPDTPLTIDYSKFDALCWDTCTKPCSANEL
;
A
#
# COMPACT_ATOMS: atom_id res chain seq x y z
N VAL A 1 -40.22 42.39 2.36
CA VAL A 1 -39.81 41.36 1.38
C VAL A 1 -40.78 41.46 0.23
N ASP A 2 -40.29 41.68 -0.98
CA ASP A 2 -41.11 41.84 -2.18
C ASP A 2 -41.16 40.55 -2.99
N GLY A 3 -42.29 40.30 -3.66
CA GLY A 3 -42.46 39.13 -4.53
C GLY A 3 -42.71 37.79 -3.80
N VAL A 4 -42.87 37.80 -2.46
CA VAL A 4 -43.06 36.60 -1.64
C VAL A 4 -44.45 36.58 -1.01
N LYS A 5 -45.31 35.65 -1.45
CA LYS A 5 -46.71 35.53 -0.98
C LYS A 5 -47.06 34.16 -0.39
N THR A 6 -46.26 33.14 -0.66
CA THR A 6 -46.50 31.75 -0.25
C THR A 6 -45.24 31.17 0.37
N PHE A 7 -45.40 30.10 1.16
CA PHE A 7 -44.27 29.35 1.74
C PHE A 7 -43.27 28.91 0.66
N THR A 8 -43.76 28.44 -0.48
CA THR A 8 -42.93 28.09 -1.64
C THR A 8 -42.12 29.28 -2.14
N GLY A 9 -42.69 30.49 -2.14
CA GLY A 9 -41.96 31.72 -2.46
C GLY A 9 -40.84 32.03 -1.47
N CYS A 10 -41.05 31.79 -0.17
CA CYS A 10 -40.00 31.93 0.85
C CYS A 10 -38.86 30.91 0.64
N LEU A 11 -39.20 29.65 0.34
CA LEU A 11 -38.22 28.61 0.06
C LEU A 11 -37.38 28.93 -1.17
N LEU A 12 -38.02 29.41 -2.25
CA LEU A 12 -37.32 29.84 -3.46
C LEU A 12 -36.38 31.01 -3.19
N LEU A 13 -36.83 32.05 -2.47
CA LEU A 13 -35.96 33.16 -2.06
C LEU A 13 -34.77 32.67 -1.23
N SER A 14 -34.98 31.72 -0.32
CA SER A 14 -33.89 31.13 0.49
C SER A 14 -32.88 30.39 -0.39
N ILE A 15 -33.32 29.56 -1.36
CA ILE A 15 -32.42 28.86 -2.27
C ILE A 15 -31.66 29.84 -3.18
N GLU A 16 -32.36 30.81 -3.78
CA GLU A 16 -31.78 31.85 -4.64
C GLU A 16 -30.69 32.65 -3.92
N THR A 17 -30.93 32.95 -2.64
CA THR A 17 -29.98 33.64 -1.76
C THR A 17 -28.78 32.75 -1.42
N GLN A 18 -29.03 31.50 -1.00
CA GLN A 18 -27.99 30.57 -0.57
C GLN A 18 -27.02 30.21 -1.70
N GLN A 19 -27.56 29.96 -2.89
CA GLN A 19 -26.80 29.59 -4.07
C GLN A 19 -26.30 30.81 -4.85
N THR A 20 -26.56 32.03 -4.35
CA THR A 20 -26.16 33.29 -4.99
C THR A 20 -26.67 33.43 -6.43
N ILE A 21 -27.85 32.87 -6.74
CA ILE A 21 -28.45 32.93 -8.08
C ILE A 21 -29.05 34.31 -8.35
N GLY A 22 -29.83 34.83 -7.40
CA GLY A 22 -30.36 36.20 -7.43
C GLY A 22 -31.20 36.55 -8.67
N TYR A 23 -32.30 35.82 -8.93
CA TYR A 23 -33.17 36.11 -10.08
C TYR A 23 -33.83 37.51 -10.03
N GLY A 24 -33.86 38.16 -8.87
CA GLY A 24 -34.33 39.55 -8.70
C GLY A 24 -35.84 39.74 -8.64
N THR A 25 -36.63 38.69 -8.89
CA THR A 25 -38.10 38.73 -8.77
C THR A 25 -38.60 38.66 -7.32
N ARG A 26 -37.74 38.20 -6.40
CA ARG A 26 -37.97 38.12 -4.96
C ARG A 26 -36.80 38.82 -4.26
N SER A 27 -37.07 39.73 -3.33
CA SER A 27 -36.02 40.51 -2.68
C SER A 27 -36.36 40.87 -1.23
N VAL A 28 -35.32 40.94 -0.40
CA VAL A 28 -35.43 41.48 0.96
C VAL A 28 -35.35 43.00 0.87
N THR A 29 -36.28 43.68 1.53
CA THR A 29 -36.40 45.15 1.55
C THR A 29 -35.80 45.72 2.83
N GLU A 30 -35.29 46.96 2.78
CA GLU A 30 -34.67 47.65 3.93
C GLU A 30 -35.61 47.90 5.12
N GLN A 31 -36.92 47.78 4.89
CA GLN A 31 -37.97 48.02 5.90
C GLN A 31 -37.95 47.03 7.07
N CYS A 32 -37.35 45.85 6.92
CA CYS A 32 -37.34 44.80 7.93
C CYS A 32 -35.91 44.47 8.38
N SER A 33 -35.48 45.02 9.52
CA SER A 33 -34.15 44.75 10.11
C SER A 33 -33.92 43.27 10.41
N SER A 34 -34.96 42.55 10.87
CA SER A 34 -34.90 41.10 11.09
C SER A 34 -34.64 40.31 9.81
N GLY A 35 -35.17 40.76 8.67
CA GLY A 35 -34.93 40.14 7.37
C GLY A 35 -33.49 40.30 6.89
N LEU A 36 -32.89 41.48 7.13
CA LEU A 36 -31.48 41.73 6.84
C LEU A 36 -30.57 40.84 7.70
N ILE A 37 -30.84 40.74 9.00
CA ILE A 37 -30.06 39.90 9.92
C ILE A 37 -30.14 38.42 9.50
N LEU A 38 -31.35 37.94 9.16
CA LEU A 38 -31.54 36.57 8.67
C LEU A 38 -30.78 36.33 7.36
N LEU A 39 -30.82 37.30 6.44
CA LEU A 39 -30.08 37.25 5.17
C LEU A 39 -28.58 37.11 5.40
N VAL A 40 -28.01 37.94 6.28
CA VAL A 40 -26.58 37.88 6.65
C VAL A 40 -26.23 36.56 7.35
N ALA A 41 -27.06 36.11 8.29
CA ALA A 41 -26.83 34.85 8.98
C ALA A 41 -26.87 33.65 8.01
N GLN A 42 -27.83 33.67 7.08
CA GLN A 42 -27.96 32.64 6.05
C GLN A 42 -26.74 32.60 5.12
N THR A 43 -26.28 33.74 4.60
CA THR A 43 -25.12 33.79 3.70
C THR A 43 -23.84 33.35 4.40
N CYS A 44 -23.61 33.78 5.65
CA CYS A 44 -22.48 33.29 6.46
C CYS A 44 -22.53 31.77 6.65
N PHE A 45 -23.67 31.22 7.03
CA PHE A 45 -23.83 29.78 7.22
C PHE A 45 -23.65 29.00 5.92
N GLY A 46 -24.14 29.54 4.80
CA GLY A 46 -23.96 28.94 3.48
C GLY A 46 -22.51 28.86 3.03
N LEU A 47 -21.75 29.93 3.22
CA LEU A 47 -20.33 29.95 2.89
C LEU A 47 -19.54 28.94 3.73
N ILE A 48 -19.88 28.80 5.02
CA ILE A 48 -19.26 27.80 5.90
C ILE A 48 -19.56 26.39 5.38
N LEU A 49 -20.84 26.08 5.10
CA LEU A 49 -21.22 24.76 4.59
C LEU A 49 -20.56 24.43 3.24
N GLN A 50 -20.52 25.39 2.31
CA GLN A 50 -19.89 25.20 1.01
C GLN A 50 -18.37 24.96 1.16
N SER A 51 -17.70 25.71 2.03
CA SER A 51 -16.27 25.53 2.30
C SER A 51 -15.97 24.15 2.91
N LEU A 52 -16.82 23.69 3.84
CA LEU A 52 -16.73 22.35 4.42
C LEU A 52 -16.92 21.26 3.36
N TRP A 53 -17.92 21.41 2.48
CA TRP A 53 -18.17 20.46 1.40
C TRP A 53 -16.99 20.33 0.44
N VAL A 54 -16.43 21.46 -0.01
CA VAL A 54 -15.24 21.46 -0.86
C VAL A 54 -14.06 20.81 -0.14
N GLY A 55 -13.85 21.11 1.15
CA GLY A 55 -12.79 20.50 1.96
C GLY A 55 -12.94 18.98 2.10
N ILE A 56 -14.15 18.47 2.36
CA ILE A 56 -14.43 17.04 2.47
C ILE A 56 -14.20 16.33 1.14
N VAL A 57 -14.71 16.89 0.04
CA VAL A 57 -14.55 16.33 -1.30
C VAL A 57 -13.06 16.31 -1.69
N TYR A 58 -12.36 17.43 -1.50
CA TYR A 58 -10.93 17.53 -1.79
C TYR A 58 -10.12 16.51 -0.98
N THR A 59 -10.36 16.41 0.33
CA THR A 59 -9.69 15.43 1.20
C THR A 59 -9.94 13.99 0.75
N LYS A 60 -11.14 13.68 0.24
CA LYS A 60 -11.47 12.36 -0.27
C LYS A 60 -10.81 12.08 -1.62
N LEU A 61 -10.64 13.09 -2.48
CA LEU A 61 -9.99 12.99 -3.79
C LEU A 61 -8.47 12.79 -3.67
N ILE A 62 -7.82 13.47 -2.74
CA ILE A 62 -6.36 13.33 -2.53
C ILE A 62 -5.99 12.01 -1.84
N ARG A 63 -6.93 11.32 -1.18
CA ARG A 63 -6.63 10.05 -0.48
C ARG A 63 -6.15 8.99 -1.49
N PRO A 64 -4.97 8.39 -1.29
CA PRO A 64 -4.34 7.48 -2.26
C PRO A 64 -4.95 6.06 -2.22
N LYS A 65 -6.27 5.91 -2.03
CA LYS A 65 -6.92 4.60 -1.88
C LYS A 65 -6.80 3.72 -3.13
N LYS A 66 -6.77 4.31 -4.33
CA LYS A 66 -6.72 3.56 -5.60
C LYS A 66 -5.32 3.09 -6.00
N ARG A 67 -4.26 3.51 -5.30
CA ARG A 67 -2.87 3.22 -5.72
C ARG A 67 -2.27 1.95 -5.12
N ARG A 68 -2.92 1.29 -4.16
CA ARG A 68 -2.54 -0.07 -3.74
C ARG A 68 -2.48 -1.07 -4.91
N HIS A 69 -3.11 -0.75 -6.05
CA HIS A 69 -3.12 -1.57 -7.26
C HIS A 69 -1.94 -1.35 -8.21
N THR A 70 -0.99 -0.44 -7.94
CA THR A 70 0.18 -0.24 -8.82
C THR A 70 1.45 -0.94 -8.34
N LEU A 71 1.51 -1.28 -7.05
CA LEU A 71 2.57 -2.12 -6.49
C LEU A 71 2.13 -3.58 -6.55
N LEU A 72 2.99 -4.41 -7.14
CA LEU A 72 2.77 -5.84 -7.31
C LEU A 72 3.75 -6.61 -6.43
N TRP A 73 3.22 -7.64 -5.79
CA TRP A 73 4.00 -8.68 -5.13
C TRP A 73 3.98 -9.94 -5.98
N SER A 74 5.08 -10.68 -6.01
CA SER A 74 5.09 -12.04 -6.56
C SER A 74 4.00 -12.86 -5.91
N ARG A 75 3.34 -13.72 -6.69
CA ARG A 75 2.37 -14.68 -6.15
C ARG A 75 2.99 -15.70 -5.20
N GLN A 76 4.25 -16.04 -5.42
CA GLN A 76 4.98 -17.06 -4.68
C GLN A 76 6.28 -16.47 -4.15
N ALA A 77 6.67 -16.88 -2.94
CA ALA A 77 8.01 -16.67 -2.45
C ALA A 77 8.87 -17.88 -2.85
N VAL A 78 10.19 -17.69 -2.98
CA VAL A 78 11.08 -18.78 -3.36
C VAL A 78 12.25 -18.91 -2.39
N ILE A 79 12.65 -20.14 -2.12
CA ILE A 79 13.86 -20.42 -1.33
C ILE A 79 14.92 -20.98 -2.27
N SER A 80 16.07 -20.32 -2.34
CA SER A 80 17.21 -20.79 -3.14
C SER A 80 18.55 -20.38 -2.56
N LEU A 81 19.60 -21.10 -2.99
CA LEU A 81 20.97 -20.79 -2.65
C LEU A 81 21.48 -19.58 -3.46
N ARG A 82 21.88 -18.51 -2.79
CA ARG A 82 22.51 -17.33 -3.39
C ARG A 82 23.79 -17.00 -2.63
N ASP A 83 24.91 -16.88 -3.34
CA ASP A 83 26.23 -16.61 -2.75
C ASP A 83 26.59 -17.55 -1.58
N LYS A 84 26.24 -18.84 -1.72
CA LYS A 84 26.41 -19.91 -0.72
C LYS A 84 25.51 -19.83 0.51
N TYR A 85 24.58 -18.89 0.56
CA TYR A 85 23.60 -18.79 1.64
C TYR A 85 22.22 -19.22 1.15
N LEU A 86 21.47 -19.91 2.00
CA LEU A 86 20.06 -20.16 1.75
C LEU A 86 19.31 -18.84 1.95
N THR A 87 18.53 -18.44 0.95
CA THR A 87 17.81 -17.16 0.97
C THR A 87 16.34 -17.38 0.63
N LEU A 88 15.48 -16.74 1.41
CA LEU A 88 14.08 -16.55 1.06
C LEU A 88 13.97 -15.29 0.20
N GLN A 89 13.30 -15.39 -0.94
CA GLN A 89 13.20 -14.31 -1.92
C GLN A 89 11.75 -14.02 -2.25
N VAL A 90 11.39 -12.73 -2.29
CA VAL A 90 10.09 -12.23 -2.75
C VAL A 90 10.32 -11.14 -3.79
N ARG A 91 9.44 -11.02 -4.77
CA ARG A 91 9.57 -9.99 -5.81
C ARG A 91 8.55 -8.88 -5.59
N LEU A 92 9.03 -7.64 -5.70
CA LEU A 92 8.23 -6.43 -5.66
C LEU A 92 8.41 -5.68 -6.98
N GLY A 93 7.31 -5.20 -7.57
CA GLY A 93 7.35 -4.40 -8.80
C GLY A 93 6.36 -3.24 -8.78
N GLU A 94 6.60 -2.26 -9.64
CA GLU A 94 5.70 -1.12 -9.86
C GLU A 94 5.25 -1.09 -11.33
N ILE A 95 3.94 -1.18 -11.57
CA ILE A 95 3.38 -1.25 -12.93
C ILE A 95 3.47 0.09 -13.66
N ARG A 96 3.57 1.20 -12.93
CA ARG A 96 3.49 2.54 -13.52
C ARG A 96 4.89 3.11 -13.78
N SER A 97 5.26 3.20 -15.05
CA SER A 97 6.57 3.66 -15.52
C SER A 97 6.94 5.12 -15.20
N GLN A 98 6.03 5.91 -14.61
CA GLN A 98 6.18 7.36 -14.41
C GLN A 98 6.06 7.78 -12.95
N SER A 99 6.00 6.83 -12.00
CA SER A 99 6.06 7.18 -10.59
C SER A 99 7.29 6.67 -9.95
N ILE A 100 7.98 7.58 -9.28
CA ILE A 100 9.08 7.27 -8.39
C ILE A 100 8.49 7.27 -6.97
N LEU A 101 8.79 6.21 -6.23
CA LEU A 101 8.54 6.14 -4.80
C LEU A 101 9.78 6.64 -4.08
N LEU A 102 9.61 7.66 -3.25
CA LEU A 102 10.65 8.22 -2.41
C LEU A 102 10.65 7.48 -1.06
N ASP A 103 11.82 7.37 -0.42
CA ASP A 103 11.99 6.73 0.90
C ASP A 103 11.31 5.36 1.00
N ALA A 104 11.50 4.53 -0.03
CA ALA A 104 10.93 3.20 -0.07
C ALA A 104 11.67 2.28 0.90
N GLN A 105 10.92 1.65 1.81
CA GLN A 105 11.42 0.78 2.86
C GLN A 105 10.62 -0.52 2.87
N ILE A 106 11.29 -1.62 3.23
CA ILE A 106 10.63 -2.91 3.39
C ILE A 106 10.90 -3.54 4.74
N ARG A 107 9.87 -4.20 5.28
CA ARG A 107 9.91 -4.99 6.50
C ARG A 107 9.29 -6.35 6.24
N MET A 108 9.76 -7.36 6.96
CA MET A 108 9.26 -8.72 6.84
C MET A 108 9.11 -9.32 8.23
N TYR A 109 7.97 -9.96 8.48
CA TYR A 109 7.63 -10.54 9.76
C TYR A 109 7.27 -12.01 9.59
N PHE A 110 7.75 -12.84 10.51
CA PHE A 110 7.36 -14.23 10.66
C PHE A 110 6.29 -14.32 11.74
N ILE A 111 5.12 -14.81 11.38
CA ILE A 111 3.96 -14.91 12.27
C ILE A 111 3.71 -16.38 12.55
N SER A 112 3.74 -16.78 13.83
CA SER A 112 3.46 -18.17 14.22
C SER A 112 2.91 -18.24 15.64
N ARG A 113 2.29 -19.36 15.97
CA ARG A 113 1.89 -19.65 17.35
C ARG A 113 3.11 -20.10 18.16
N ARG A 114 3.34 -19.48 19.32
CA ARG A 114 4.46 -19.80 20.22
C ARG A 114 3.97 -20.06 21.64
N ILE A 115 4.68 -20.92 22.35
CA ILE A 115 4.55 -21.09 23.80
C ILE A 115 5.86 -20.61 24.44
N THR A 116 5.76 -19.71 25.43
CA THR A 116 6.94 -19.17 26.13
C THR A 116 7.53 -20.19 27.10
N GLN A 117 8.72 -19.91 27.65
CA GLN A 117 9.35 -20.80 28.63
C GLN A 117 8.55 -20.87 29.93
N GLU A 118 7.80 -19.81 30.23
CA GLU A 118 6.90 -19.68 31.37
C GLU A 118 5.54 -20.37 31.16
N GLY A 119 5.30 -20.93 29.96
CA GLY A 119 4.06 -21.62 29.61
C GLY A 119 2.94 -20.71 29.08
N GLU A 120 3.22 -19.43 28.80
CA GLU A 120 2.24 -18.53 28.18
C GLU A 120 2.07 -18.90 26.70
N ILE A 121 0.83 -19.01 26.24
CA ILE A 121 0.52 -19.27 24.83
C ILE A 121 0.32 -17.92 24.14
N ILE A 122 1.18 -17.62 23.17
CA ILE A 122 1.06 -16.46 22.29
C ILE A 122 0.45 -16.97 20.96
N PRO A 123 -0.83 -16.67 20.66
CA PRO A 123 -1.48 -17.19 19.47
C PRO A 123 -0.84 -16.72 18.16
N LEU A 124 -0.36 -15.48 18.11
CA LEU A 124 0.30 -14.86 16.96
C LEU A 124 1.52 -14.09 17.47
N ASP A 125 2.66 -14.77 17.56
CA ASP A 125 3.94 -14.13 17.84
C ASP A 125 4.49 -13.55 16.53
N LEU A 126 4.95 -12.30 16.56
CA LEU A 126 5.50 -11.59 15.40
C LEU A 126 7.00 -11.44 15.59
N LEU A 127 7.77 -12.17 14.80
CA LEU A 127 9.24 -12.10 14.79
C LEU A 127 9.71 -11.32 13.56
N ASP A 128 10.54 -10.30 13.77
CA ASP A 128 11.13 -9.53 12.68
C ASP A 128 12.15 -10.37 11.91
N MET A 129 12.08 -10.34 10.57
CA MET A 129 13.02 -11.01 9.69
C MET A 129 13.89 -9.98 8.97
N ASN A 130 15.21 -10.11 9.13
CA ASN A 130 16.16 -9.16 8.58
C ASN A 130 16.22 -9.22 7.05
N VAL A 131 15.69 -8.19 6.39
CA VAL A 131 15.76 -7.98 4.93
C VAL A 131 16.83 -6.96 4.54
N GLY A 132 17.80 -6.73 5.42
CA GLY A 132 18.92 -5.83 5.18
C GLY A 132 18.94 -4.56 6.03
N LEU A 133 18.14 -4.50 7.11
CA LEU A 133 18.03 -3.36 8.03
C LEU A 133 19.40 -2.94 8.59
N ASP A 134 20.22 -3.91 9.01
CA ASP A 134 21.55 -3.65 9.57
C ASP A 134 22.52 -3.06 8.54
N THR A 135 22.27 -3.32 7.25
CA THR A 135 23.13 -2.92 6.13
C THR A 135 22.58 -1.73 5.34
N GLY A 136 21.37 -1.26 5.67
CA GLY A 136 20.64 -0.25 4.91
C GLY A 136 20.09 -0.73 3.56
N ARG A 137 20.10 -2.05 3.29
CA ARG A 137 19.55 -2.65 2.05
C ARG A 137 18.03 -2.78 2.06
N ASP A 138 17.41 -2.55 3.22
CA ASP A 138 15.97 -2.39 3.40
C ASP A 138 15.43 -1.13 2.71
N ARG A 139 16.30 -0.14 2.45
CA ARG A 139 15.99 1.07 1.68
C ARG A 139 16.11 0.77 0.20
N LEU A 140 14.96 0.69 -0.46
CA LEU A 140 14.85 0.25 -1.85
C LEU A 140 14.84 1.45 -2.80
N LEU A 141 15.41 1.24 -3.98
CA LEU A 141 15.23 2.13 -5.12
C LEU A 141 14.39 1.40 -6.18
N LEU A 142 13.06 1.53 -6.08
CA LEU A 142 12.12 0.76 -6.91
C LEU A 142 11.92 1.38 -8.31
N ILE A 143 12.97 1.41 -9.13
CA ILE A 143 12.90 1.86 -10.53
C ILE A 143 12.49 0.70 -11.45
N TRP A 144 12.90 -0.52 -11.10
CA TRP A 144 12.54 -1.77 -11.77
C TRP A 144 12.08 -2.79 -10.72
N PRO A 145 11.43 -3.90 -11.12
CA PRO A 145 11.09 -4.97 -10.19
C PRO A 145 12.32 -5.49 -9.45
N LEU A 146 12.27 -5.48 -8.13
CA LEU A 146 13.35 -5.92 -7.25
C LEU A 146 13.01 -7.28 -6.63
N VAL A 147 14.02 -8.12 -6.52
CA VAL A 147 13.95 -9.35 -5.71
C VAL A 147 14.55 -9.02 -4.36
N ILE A 148 13.72 -9.13 -3.34
CA ILE A 148 14.05 -8.82 -1.95
C ILE A 148 14.40 -10.13 -1.30
N GLU A 149 15.53 -10.15 -0.61
CA GLU A 149 16.12 -11.35 -0.05
C GLU A 149 16.20 -11.25 1.47
N HIS A 150 15.75 -12.30 2.15
CA HIS A 150 16.05 -12.57 3.53
C HIS A 150 17.06 -13.72 3.59
N ARG A 151 18.23 -13.46 4.18
CA ARG A 151 19.23 -14.50 4.40
C ARG A 151 18.80 -15.36 5.59
N ILE A 152 18.69 -16.66 5.36
CA ILE A 152 18.37 -17.63 6.41
C ILE A 152 19.69 -17.94 7.13
N ASP A 153 19.96 -17.20 8.20
CA ASP A 153 21.09 -17.39 9.11
C ASP A 153 20.62 -17.95 10.46
N SER A 154 21.55 -18.12 11.41
CA SER A 154 21.25 -18.69 12.73
C SER A 154 20.27 -17.85 13.58
N LYS A 155 19.97 -16.61 13.19
CA LYS A 155 18.97 -15.75 13.85
C LYS A 155 17.61 -15.84 13.17
N SER A 156 17.54 -16.38 11.96
CA SER A 156 16.30 -16.53 11.21
C SER A 156 15.40 -17.60 11.85
N PRO A 157 14.07 -17.36 11.98
CA PRO A 157 13.14 -18.38 12.42
C PRO A 157 13.05 -19.57 11.44
N LEU A 158 13.54 -19.41 10.21
CA LEU A 158 13.58 -20.46 9.18
C LEU A 158 14.87 -21.30 9.23
N TRP A 159 15.78 -21.07 10.18
CA TRP A 159 17.11 -21.69 10.22
C TRP A 159 17.10 -23.23 10.21
N SER A 160 16.23 -23.83 11.02
CA SER A 160 16.11 -25.28 11.17
C SER A 160 15.11 -25.93 10.23
N LEU A 161 14.46 -25.15 9.36
CA LEU A 161 13.37 -25.63 8.52
C LEU A 161 13.92 -26.27 7.24
N ASP A 162 13.56 -27.53 6.99
CA ASP A 162 13.88 -28.23 5.75
C ASP A 162 12.72 -28.18 4.73
N ARG A 163 12.94 -28.71 3.51
CA ARG A 163 11.92 -28.72 2.45
C ARG A 163 10.66 -29.53 2.83
N LYS A 164 10.79 -30.59 3.62
CA LYS A 164 9.66 -31.47 3.99
C LYS A 164 8.83 -30.85 5.10
N GLN A 165 9.51 -30.27 6.08
CA GLN A 165 8.94 -29.56 7.22
C GLN A 165 8.21 -28.31 6.75
N LEU A 166 8.72 -27.60 5.74
CA LEU A 166 8.03 -26.44 5.15
C LEU A 166 6.59 -26.76 4.76
N ALA A 167 6.33 -27.89 4.10
CA ALA A 167 4.99 -28.28 3.67
C ALA A 167 4.03 -28.62 4.82
N SER A 168 4.56 -28.87 6.03
CA SER A 168 3.77 -29.18 7.23
C SER A 168 3.81 -28.06 8.27
N ALA A 169 4.55 -26.98 8.00
CA ALA A 169 4.75 -25.90 8.94
C ALA A 169 3.50 -25.03 9.02
N ASP A 170 3.28 -24.42 10.19
CA ASP A 170 2.15 -23.52 10.43
C ASP A 170 2.68 -22.14 10.81
N PHE A 171 2.89 -21.31 9.79
CA PHE A 171 3.33 -19.93 9.93
C PHE A 171 2.83 -19.08 8.76
N GLU A 172 2.85 -17.77 8.91
CA GLU A 172 2.57 -16.81 7.83
C GLU A 172 3.71 -15.79 7.76
N LEU A 173 4.20 -15.51 6.56
CA LEU A 173 5.18 -14.45 6.34
C LEU A 173 4.45 -13.19 5.91
N LEU A 174 4.51 -12.13 6.71
CA LEU A 174 3.94 -10.84 6.37
C LEU A 174 5.04 -9.91 5.84
N VAL A 175 4.88 -9.43 4.62
CA VAL A 175 5.78 -8.47 3.99
C VAL A 175 5.10 -7.12 3.88
N VAL A 176 5.77 -6.08 4.35
CA VAL A 176 5.26 -4.72 4.41
C VAL A 176 6.20 -3.79 3.66
N PHE A 177 5.69 -3.14 2.63
CA PHE A 177 6.39 -2.08 1.92
C PHE A 177 5.78 -0.73 2.29
N GLU A 178 6.64 0.23 2.57
CA GLU A 178 6.32 1.62 2.86
C GLU A 178 7.07 2.52 1.90
N GLY A 179 6.45 3.61 1.46
CA GLY A 179 7.13 4.60 0.63
C GLY A 179 6.29 5.86 0.46
N VAL A 180 6.90 6.93 -0.01
CA VAL A 180 6.26 8.23 -0.23
C VAL A 180 6.05 8.44 -1.71
N ILE A 181 4.82 8.79 -2.09
CA ILE A 181 4.48 9.11 -3.47
C ILE A 181 5.06 10.48 -3.83
N GLU A 182 5.93 10.55 -4.83
CA GLU A 182 6.56 11.81 -5.28
C GLU A 182 5.54 12.91 -5.59
N SER A 183 4.49 12.61 -6.37
CA SER A 183 3.52 13.60 -6.82
C SER A 183 2.61 14.17 -5.73
N THR A 184 2.41 13.45 -4.62
CA THR A 184 1.45 13.85 -3.57
C THR A 184 2.10 14.05 -2.20
N GLY A 185 3.34 13.60 -1.99
CA GLY A 185 4.01 13.62 -0.69
C GLY A 185 3.33 12.74 0.37
N LEU A 186 2.41 11.84 -0.04
CA LEU A 186 1.65 11.00 0.88
C LEU A 186 2.33 9.65 1.04
N LEU A 187 2.38 9.17 2.28
CA LEU A 187 2.83 7.83 2.60
C LEU A 187 1.86 6.79 2.03
N THR A 188 2.40 5.81 1.32
CA THR A 188 1.70 4.62 0.85
C THR A 188 2.30 3.39 1.51
N GLN A 189 1.42 2.48 1.93
CA GLN A 189 1.81 1.19 2.48
C GLN A 189 1.07 0.09 1.73
N THR A 190 1.81 -0.94 1.32
CA THR A 190 1.24 -2.18 0.80
C THR A 190 1.75 -3.36 1.62
N ARG A 191 0.89 -4.37 1.76
CA ARG A 191 1.14 -5.54 2.59
C ARG A 191 0.77 -6.77 1.78
N HIS A 192 1.57 -7.80 1.89
CA HIS A 192 1.29 -9.10 1.30
C HIS A 192 1.73 -10.19 2.25
N SER A 193 1.08 -11.35 2.18
CA SER A 193 1.46 -12.48 2.99
C SER A 193 1.66 -13.73 2.16
N TYR A 194 2.56 -14.59 2.65
CA TYR A 194 2.87 -15.89 2.08
C TYR A 194 2.67 -16.94 3.15
N ILE A 195 1.80 -17.90 2.87
CA ILE A 195 1.70 -19.13 3.66
C ILE A 195 2.73 -20.16 3.15
N PRO A 196 3.01 -21.25 3.87
CA PRO A 196 4.05 -22.20 3.48
C PRO A 196 3.80 -22.84 2.11
N ASP A 197 2.53 -23.00 1.72
CA ASP A 197 2.12 -23.47 0.39
C ASP A 197 2.47 -22.49 -0.75
N ASP A 198 2.62 -21.20 -0.46
CA ASP A 198 3.04 -20.18 -1.43
C ASP A 198 4.57 -20.14 -1.61
N ILE A 199 5.31 -20.90 -0.80
CA ILE A 199 6.78 -20.88 -0.77
C ILE A 199 7.34 -22.05 -1.58
N VAL A 200 7.99 -21.74 -2.70
CA VAL A 200 8.58 -22.74 -3.58
C VAL A 200 10.06 -22.96 -3.25
N TRP A 201 10.39 -24.16 -2.75
CA TRP A 201 11.77 -24.55 -2.47
C TRP A 201 12.53 -24.95 -3.73
N GLY A 202 13.77 -24.45 -3.86
CA GLY A 202 14.65 -24.78 -4.98
C GLY A 202 14.22 -24.13 -6.29
N ALA A 203 13.57 -22.96 -6.22
CA ALA A 203 13.21 -22.15 -7.36
C ALA A 203 13.85 -20.76 -7.26
N ARG A 204 14.01 -20.11 -8.40
CA ARG A 204 14.43 -18.72 -8.53
C ARG A 204 13.47 -18.01 -9.46
N PHE A 205 13.35 -16.70 -9.31
CA PHE A 205 12.56 -15.95 -10.26
C PHE A 205 13.30 -15.81 -11.60
N GLU A 206 12.56 -15.95 -12.70
CA GLU A 206 13.13 -15.74 -14.03
C GLU A 206 13.56 -14.27 -14.22
N PRO A 207 14.70 -14.02 -14.90
CA PRO A 207 15.10 -12.67 -15.27
C PRO A 207 14.03 -12.00 -16.15
N MET A 208 13.59 -10.81 -15.73
CA MET A 208 12.60 -10.02 -16.46
C MET A 208 13.22 -9.04 -17.47
N LEU A 209 14.52 -8.78 -17.32
CA LEU A 209 15.25 -7.83 -18.15
C LEU A 209 15.61 -8.48 -19.47
N ARG A 210 15.07 -7.93 -20.57
CA ARG A 210 15.48 -8.32 -21.92
C ARG A 210 16.53 -7.31 -22.41
N ASN A 211 17.73 -7.83 -22.64
CA ASN A 211 18.81 -7.07 -23.25
C ASN A 211 18.85 -7.40 -24.74
N ASP A 212 18.13 -6.63 -25.54
CA ASP A 212 18.20 -6.71 -27.01
C ASP A 212 19.21 -5.66 -27.49
N PRO A 213 20.23 -6.01 -28.29
CA PRO A 213 21.26 -5.05 -28.72
C PRO A 213 20.72 -3.82 -29.46
N ASP A 214 19.54 -3.93 -30.08
CA ASP A 214 18.97 -2.86 -30.92
C ASP A 214 17.85 -2.06 -30.23
N THR A 215 17.43 -2.43 -29.01
CA THR A 215 16.33 -1.74 -28.29
C THR A 215 16.73 -1.30 -26.90
N PRO A 216 16.15 -0.20 -26.37
CA PRO A 216 16.36 0.18 -24.98
C PRO A 216 15.96 -0.96 -24.05
N LEU A 217 16.59 -1.03 -22.87
CA LEU A 217 16.32 -2.02 -21.84
C LEU A 217 14.81 -2.13 -21.57
N THR A 218 14.22 -3.28 -21.88
CA THR A 218 12.79 -3.52 -21.68
C THR A 218 12.58 -4.54 -20.56
N ILE A 219 11.50 -4.34 -19.79
CA ILE A 219 11.12 -5.22 -18.69
C ILE A 219 9.88 -5.99 -19.13
N ASP A 220 10.01 -7.32 -19.22
CA ASP A 220 8.91 -8.20 -19.57
C ASP A 220 8.12 -8.60 -18.31
N TYR A 221 7.01 -7.90 -18.07
CA TYR A 221 6.11 -8.16 -16.94
C TYR A 221 5.38 -9.51 -17.02
N SER A 222 5.34 -10.17 -18.19
CA SER A 222 4.75 -11.51 -18.28
C SER A 222 5.53 -12.53 -17.45
N LYS A 223 6.83 -12.28 -17.23
CA LYS A 223 7.73 -13.11 -16.42
C LYS A 223 7.80 -12.71 -14.95
N PHE A 224 6.92 -11.80 -14.49
CA PHE A 224 6.96 -11.31 -13.13
C PHE A 224 6.79 -12.45 -12.10
N ASP A 225 5.86 -13.37 -12.35
CA ASP A 225 5.65 -14.56 -11.51
C ASP A 225 6.36 -15.82 -12.04
N ALA A 226 7.09 -15.72 -13.16
CA ALA A 226 7.74 -16.88 -13.76
C ALA A 226 8.92 -17.36 -12.90
N LEU A 227 8.97 -18.67 -12.67
CA LEU A 227 10.00 -19.32 -11.86
C LEU A 227 10.83 -20.29 -12.70
N CYS A 228 12.13 -20.35 -12.44
CA CYS A 228 13.03 -21.37 -12.94
C CYS A 228 13.56 -22.24 -11.79
N TRP A 229 13.74 -23.53 -12.05
CA TRP A 229 14.22 -24.47 -11.04
C TRP A 229 15.73 -24.31 -10.82
N ASP A 230 16.13 -24.27 -9.55
CA ASP A 230 17.53 -24.21 -9.13
C ASP A 230 18.01 -25.58 -8.66
N THR A 231 18.78 -26.24 -9.52
CA THR A 231 19.36 -27.55 -9.24
C THR A 231 20.44 -27.54 -8.15
N CYS A 232 20.97 -26.37 -7.79
CA CYS A 232 22.02 -26.25 -6.77
C CYS A 232 21.47 -26.22 -5.34
N THR A 233 20.17 -25.95 -5.19
CA THR A 233 19.54 -25.85 -3.86
C THR A 233 19.24 -27.24 -3.31
N LYS A 234 19.95 -27.63 -2.25
CA LYS A 234 19.70 -28.88 -1.53
C LYS A 234 18.37 -28.82 -0.77
N PRO A 235 17.70 -29.96 -0.52
CA PRO A 235 16.44 -30.01 0.23
C PRO A 235 16.60 -29.98 1.76
N CYS A 236 17.80 -29.73 2.26
CA CYS A 236 18.15 -29.69 3.69
C CYS A 236 17.98 -28.29 4.29
N SER A 237 17.90 -28.21 5.62
CA SER A 237 17.79 -26.93 6.32
C SER A 237 19.08 -26.10 6.21
N ALA A 238 19.00 -24.81 6.50
CA ALA A 238 20.17 -23.92 6.50
C ALA A 238 21.21 -24.33 7.57
N ASN A 239 20.76 -24.95 8.66
CA ASN A 239 21.61 -25.51 9.70
C ASN A 239 22.48 -26.71 9.25
N GLU A 240 22.05 -27.40 8.20
CA GLU A 240 22.72 -28.60 7.67
C GLU A 240 23.60 -28.32 6.43
N LEU A 241 23.58 -27.07 5.94
CA LEU A 241 24.32 -26.61 4.75
C LEU A 241 25.75 -26.18 5.09
#